data_AF-A0A843C5G7-F1
#
_entry.id   AF-A0A843C5G7-F1
#
_cell.length_a   1.000
_cell.length_b   1.000
_cell.length_c   1.000
_cell.angle_alpha   90.00
_cell.angle_beta   90.00
_cell.angle_gamma   90.00
#
_symmetry.space_group_name_H-M   'P 1'
#
loop_
_entity.id
_entity.type
_entity.pdbx_description
1 polymer ?
#
loop_
_entity_poly.entity_id
_entity_poly.type
_entity_poly.pdbx_seq_one_letter_code
_entity_poly.pdbx_strand_id
1 'polypeptide(L)'
;MSTFGQVVRIAFWGCLEFNFLLLYLFFVFFPYMTIATMRRAHIKNKVKRKMIRNGMPRNKAKIYAKKYQSFLAGYGSIKGIYRISKIARGFKKDEEEESENIPEIDSKNSLGSYTIV
;
A
#
# COMPACT_ATOMS: atom_id res chain seq x y z
N MET A 1 -53.81 11.55 -9.54
CA MET A 1 -52.54 11.14 -10.19
C MET A 1 -52.47 9.63 -10.16
N SER A 2 -52.27 8.95 -11.29
CA SER A 2 -52.25 7.47 -11.31
C SER A 2 -50.96 6.94 -10.71
N THR A 3 -51.06 5.86 -9.93
CA THR A 3 -49.94 5.12 -9.31
C THR A 3 -48.92 4.65 -10.36
N PHE A 4 -49.39 4.29 -11.56
CA PHE A 4 -48.53 3.90 -12.68
C PHE A 4 -47.56 5.01 -13.12
N GLY A 5 -48.02 6.26 -13.20
CA GLY A 5 -47.16 7.39 -13.58
C GLY A 5 -46.07 7.72 -12.55
N GLN A 6 -46.32 7.44 -11.27
CA GLN A 6 -45.32 7.59 -10.21
C GLN A 6 -44.24 6.51 -10.30
N VAL A 7 -44.62 5.26 -10.58
CA VAL A 7 -43.66 4.14 -10.75
C VAL A 7 -42.73 4.40 -11.95
N VAL A 8 -43.27 4.87 -13.08
CA VAL A 8 -42.46 5.20 -14.27
C VAL A 8 -41.48 6.34 -13.98
N ARG A 9 -41.91 7.38 -13.25
CA ARG A 9 -41.03 8.48 -12.85
C ARG A 9 -39.89 8.00 -11.94
N ILE A 10 -40.17 7.17 -10.94
CA ILE A 10 -39.15 6.64 -10.03
C ILE A 10 -38.14 5.77 -10.80
N ALA A 11 -38.62 4.91 -11.69
CA ALA A 11 -37.74 4.07 -12.51
C ALA A 11 -36.84 4.90 -13.43
N PHE A 12 -37.37 5.98 -14.02
CA PHE A 12 -36.59 6.88 -14.88
C PHE A 12 -35.48 7.60 -14.10
N TRP A 13 -35.80 8.18 -12.94
CA TRP A 13 -34.81 8.84 -12.08
C TRP A 13 -33.77 7.85 -11.54
N GLY A 14 -34.19 6.65 -11.12
CA GLY A 14 -33.27 5.61 -10.67
C GLY A 14 -32.31 5.15 -11.79
N CYS A 15 -32.80 5.06 -13.03
CA CYS A 15 -31.95 4.74 -14.18
C CYS A 15 -30.97 5.89 -14.49
N LEU A 16 -31.39 7.14 -14.33
CA LEU A 16 -30.53 8.31 -14.51
C LEU A 16 -29.40 8.35 -13.47
N GLU A 17 -29.71 8.14 -12.19
CA GLU A 17 -28.72 8.04 -11.11
C GLU A 17 -27.74 6.88 -11.32
N PHE A 18 -28.24 5.72 -11.77
CA PHE A 18 -27.39 4.57 -12.08
C PHE A 18 -26.40 4.86 -13.22
N ASN A 19 -26.83 5.58 -14.25
CA ASN A 19 -25.94 6.00 -15.34
C ASN A 19 -24.86 6.97 -14.85
N PHE A 20 -25.19 7.92 -13.97
CA PHE A 20 -24.18 8.79 -13.36
C PHE A 20 -23.20 8.03 -12.48
N LEU A 21 -23.66 7.04 -11.72
CA LEU A 21 -22.80 6.17 -10.94
C LEU A 21 -21.84 5.37 -11.83
N LEU A 22 -22.34 4.82 -12.94
CA LEU A 22 -21.51 4.14 -13.94
C LEU A 22 -20.46 5.07 -14.53
N LEU A 23 -20.85 6.28 -14.95
CA LEU A 23 -19.91 7.29 -15.46
C LEU A 23 -18.83 7.60 -14.43
N TYR A 24 -19.20 7.81 -13.17
CA TYR A 24 -18.23 8.03 -12.08
C TYR A 24 -17.27 6.85 -11.91
N LEU A 25 -17.78 5.62 -11.95
CA LEU A 25 -16.94 4.42 -11.85
C LEU A 25 -15.93 4.35 -13.00
N PHE A 26 -16.37 4.53 -14.24
CA PHE A 26 -15.54 4.45 -15.45
C PHE A 26 -14.50 5.56 -15.56
N PHE A 27 -14.89 6.81 -15.27
CA PHE A 27 -14.02 7.96 -15.50
C PHE A 27 -13.19 8.38 -14.28
N VAL A 28 -13.62 8.03 -13.07
CA VAL A 28 -12.94 8.47 -11.84
C VAL A 28 -12.37 7.29 -11.08
N PHE A 29 -13.21 6.32 -10.71
CA PHE A 29 -12.79 5.25 -9.81
C PHE A 29 -11.78 4.28 -10.46
N PHE A 30 -12.08 3.76 -11.66
CA PHE A 30 -11.18 2.83 -12.35
C PHE A 30 -9.83 3.46 -12.72
N PRO A 31 -9.75 4.68 -13.28
CA PRO A 31 -8.48 5.33 -13.57
C PRO A 31 -7.67 5.58 -12.29
N TYR A 32 -8.33 6.03 -11.22
CA TYR A 32 -7.66 6.23 -9.93
C TYR A 32 -7.05 4.93 -9.39
N MET A 33 -7.81 3.83 -9.39
CA MET A 33 -7.31 2.52 -8.95
C MET A 33 -6.18 2.00 -9.85
N THR A 34 -6.26 2.23 -11.16
CA THR A 34 -5.21 1.88 -12.12
C THR A 34 -3.92 2.65 -11.84
N ILE A 35 -4.01 3.97 -11.63
CA ILE A 35 -2.84 4.81 -11.30
C ILE A 35 -2.24 4.38 -9.95
N ALA A 36 -3.07 4.11 -8.95
CA ALA A 36 -2.63 3.67 -7.64
C ALA A 36 -1.90 2.32 -7.70
N THR A 37 -2.41 1.36 -8.48
CA THR A 37 -1.78 0.04 -8.66
C THR A 37 -0.48 0.14 -9.45
N MET A 38 -0.42 0.97 -10.51
CA MET A 38 0.81 1.25 -11.25
C MET A 38 1.90 1.88 -10.36
N ARG A 39 1.55 2.87 -9.54
CA ARG A 39 2.49 3.48 -8.57
C ARG A 39 3.01 2.46 -7.56
N ARG A 40 2.13 1.60 -7.02
CA ARG A 40 2.53 0.52 -6.10
C ARG A 40 3.50 -0.46 -6.76
N ALA A 41 3.23 -0.87 -8.00
CA ALA A 41 4.12 -1.74 -8.76
C ALA A 41 5.48 -1.08 -9.04
N HIS A 42 5.49 0.21 -9.37
CA HIS A 42 6.72 0.97 -9.60
C HIS A 42 7.60 1.03 -8.35
N ILE A 43 7.02 1.37 -7.19
CA ILE A 43 7.75 1.43 -5.90
C ILE A 43 8.34 0.06 -5.56
N LYS A 44 7.53 -1.01 -5.66
CA LYS A 44 8.00 -2.39 -5.41
C LYS A 44 9.18 -2.76 -6.29
N ASN A 45 9.11 -2.45 -7.59
CA ASN A 45 10.18 -2.74 -8.53
C ASN A 45 11.43 -1.90 -8.27
N LYS A 46 11.27 -0.62 -7.91
CA LYS A 46 12.37 0.28 -7.55
C LYS A 46 13.12 -0.24 -6.32
N VAL A 47 12.40 -0.64 -5.28
CA VAL A 47 12.97 -1.22 -4.05
C VAL A 47 13.69 -2.53 -4.34
N LYS A 48 13.06 -3.44 -5.09
CA LYS A 48 13.68 -4.71 -5.50
C LYS A 48 15.00 -4.47 -6.23
N ARG A 49 15.02 -3.55 -7.20
CA ARG A 49 16.25 -3.21 -7.96
C ARG A 49 17.33 -2.60 -7.05
N LYS A 50 16.94 -1.72 -6.13
CA LYS A 50 17.87 -1.12 -5.16
C LYS A 50 18.50 -2.18 -4.25
N MET A 51 17.72 -3.14 -3.76
CA MET A 51 18.25 -4.23 -2.93
C MET A 51 19.19 -5.16 -3.69
N ILE A 52 18.87 -5.50 -4.95
CA ILE A 52 19.75 -6.31 -5.80
C ILE A 52 21.07 -5.56 -6.07
N ARG A 53 21.00 -4.25 -6.33
CA ARG A 53 22.20 -3.41 -6.52
C ARG A 53 23.10 -3.38 -5.28
N ASN A 54 22.49 -3.46 -4.09
CA ASN A 54 23.20 -3.52 -2.82
C ASN A 54 23.67 -4.94 -2.44
N GLY A 55 23.65 -5.90 -3.38
CA GLY A 55 24.19 -7.26 -3.16
C GLY A 55 23.20 -8.28 -2.62
N MET A 56 21.90 -7.94 -2.46
CA MET A 56 20.92 -8.92 -1.97
C MET A 56 20.53 -9.94 -3.06
N PRO A 57 20.48 -11.25 -2.74
CA PRO A 57 20.00 -12.27 -3.67
C PRO A 57 18.58 -11.99 -4.19
N ARG A 58 18.32 -12.27 -5.47
CA ARG A 58 17.04 -11.94 -6.15
C ARG A 58 15.80 -12.47 -5.42
N ASN A 59 15.90 -13.66 -4.82
CA ASN A 59 14.81 -14.29 -4.08
C ASN A 59 14.48 -13.52 -2.78
N LYS A 60 15.51 -13.18 -1.99
CA LYS A 60 15.36 -12.38 -0.76
C LYS A 60 14.84 -10.97 -1.08
N ALA A 61 15.36 -10.33 -2.13
CA ALA A 61 14.92 -9.00 -2.56
C ALA A 61 13.44 -8.96 -3.01
N LYS A 62 12.93 -10.03 -3.63
CA LYS A 62 11.51 -10.16 -4.01
C LYS A 62 10.61 -10.22 -2.78
N ILE A 63 11.00 -11.00 -1.77
CA ILE A 63 10.27 -11.14 -0.49
C ILE A 63 10.27 -9.81 0.25
N TYR A 64 11.45 -9.18 0.39
CA TYR A 64 11.59 -7.88 1.03
C TYR A 64 10.71 -6.81 0.36
N ALA A 65 10.76 -6.69 -0.97
CA ALA A 65 9.98 -5.68 -1.68
C ALA A 65 8.46 -5.88 -1.51
N LYS A 66 8.00 -7.14 -1.38
CA LYS A 66 6.60 -7.45 -1.06
C LYS A 66 6.25 -7.01 0.37
N LYS A 67 7.09 -7.32 1.35
CA LYS A 67 6.92 -6.91 2.77
C LYS A 67 6.92 -5.39 2.92
N TYR A 68 7.83 -4.70 2.23
CA TYR A 68 7.90 -3.24 2.21
C TYR A 68 6.66 -2.57 1.59
N GLN A 69 6.06 -3.18 0.56
CA GLN A 69 4.81 -2.69 -0.03
C GLN A 69 3.64 -2.80 0.97
N SER A 70 3.54 -3.91 1.71
CA SER A 70 2.54 -4.08 2.77
C SER A 70 2.76 -3.09 3.91
N PHE A 71 4.02 -2.88 4.30
CA PHE A 71 4.39 -1.90 5.31
C PHE A 71 4.00 -0.48 4.89
N LEU A 72 4.33 -0.03 3.67
CA LEU A 72 3.96 1.29 3.17
C LEU A 72 2.44 1.51 3.12
N ALA A 73 1.67 0.47 2.76
CA ALA A 73 0.21 0.54 2.80
C ALA A 73 -0.31 0.76 4.24
N GLY A 74 0.35 0.16 5.24
CA GLY A 74 0.08 0.39 6.65
C GLY A 74 0.59 1.74 7.17
N TYR A 75 1.77 2.19 6.74
CA TYR A 75 2.47 3.38 7.23
C TYR A 75 1.72 4.68 6.94
N GLY A 76 1.03 4.76 5.79
CA GLY A 76 0.16 5.89 5.43
C GLY A 76 -1.24 5.86 6.05
N SER A 77 -1.60 4.80 6.78
CA SER A 77 -2.87 4.73 7.51
C SER A 77 -2.76 5.45 8.86
N ILE A 78 -3.88 5.97 9.37
CA ILE A 78 -3.95 6.62 10.71
C ILE A 78 -3.35 5.71 11.79
N LYS A 79 -3.61 4.40 11.71
CA LYS A 79 -3.06 3.39 12.64
C LYS A 79 -1.54 3.23 12.50
N GLY A 80 -1.02 3.35 11.28
CA GLY A 80 0.43 3.37 11.00
C GLY A 80 1.10 4.61 11.55
N ILE A 81 0.57 5.78 11.25
CA ILE A 81 1.04 7.08 11.78
C ILE A 81 1.04 7.07 13.31
N TYR A 82 -0.03 6.57 13.92
CA TYR A 82 -0.11 6.41 15.36
C TYR A 82 0.96 5.46 15.92
N ARG A 83 1.18 4.29 15.31
CA ARG A 83 2.25 3.36 15.71
C ARG A 83 3.64 3.98 15.61
N ILE A 84 3.94 4.68 14.52
CA ILE A 84 5.24 5.35 14.33
C ILE A 84 5.41 6.46 15.35
N SER A 85 4.38 7.27 15.56
CA SER A 85 4.43 8.35 16.56
C SER A 85 4.61 7.80 17.98
N LYS A 86 4.03 6.64 18.29
CA LYS A 86 4.17 5.96 19.58
C LYS A 86 5.58 5.41 19.79
N ILE A 87 6.18 4.82 18.73
CA ILE A 87 7.57 4.35 18.72
C ILE A 87 8.55 5.53 18.83
N ALA A 88 8.35 6.59 18.04
CA ALA A 88 9.19 7.79 18.02
C ALA A 88 9.13 8.59 19.33
N ARG A 89 8.01 8.52 20.07
CA ARG A 89 7.86 9.13 21.40
C ARG A 89 8.44 8.29 22.53
N GLY A 90 9.12 7.16 22.24
CA GLY A 90 9.88 6.41 23.25
C GLY A 90 9.02 5.67 24.28
N PHE A 91 7.73 5.41 24.01
CA PHE A 91 6.93 4.51 24.83
C PHE A 91 7.36 3.05 24.56
N LYS A 92 8.53 2.67 25.08
CA LYS A 92 8.84 1.28 25.40
C LYS A 92 7.84 0.83 26.46
N LYS A 93 6.82 0.08 26.04
CA LYS A 93 6.35 -1.03 26.86
C LYS A 93 6.87 -2.27 26.17
N ASP A 94 7.84 -2.86 26.84
CA ASP A 94 8.24 -4.23 26.64
C ASP A 94 6.96 -5.09 26.68
N GLU A 95 6.71 -5.82 25.60
CA GLU A 95 6.14 -7.16 25.66
C GLU A 95 6.33 -7.82 24.28
N GLU A 96 6.99 -8.95 24.35
CA GLU A 96 7.46 -9.84 23.30
C GLU A 96 6.30 -10.32 22.42
N GLU A 97 6.04 -9.67 21.28
CA GLU A 97 5.29 -10.26 20.16
C GLU A 97 5.54 -9.42 18.89
N GLU A 98 5.87 -10.08 17.77
CA GLU A 98 6.00 -9.52 16.42
C GLU A 98 7.31 -8.78 16.02
N SER A 99 8.47 -9.27 16.47
CA SER A 99 9.75 -9.04 15.76
C SER A 99 9.74 -9.57 14.30
N GLU A 100 8.73 -10.34 13.89
CA GLU A 100 8.66 -10.95 12.56
C GLU A 100 8.26 -10.00 11.42
N ASN A 101 7.73 -8.80 11.67
CA ASN A 101 7.16 -7.95 10.62
C ASN A 101 7.93 -6.67 10.26
N ILE A 102 8.97 -6.33 11.01
CA ILE A 102 9.99 -5.40 10.54
C ILE A 102 10.93 -6.22 9.65
N PRO A 103 11.33 -5.78 8.45
CA PRO A 103 12.46 -6.42 7.82
C PRO A 103 13.69 -6.08 8.67
N GLU A 104 14.17 -7.05 9.44
CA GLU A 104 15.49 -6.97 10.06
C GLU A 104 16.50 -6.63 8.96
N ILE A 105 17.05 -5.42 9.06
CA ILE A 105 18.32 -5.12 8.44
C ILE A 105 19.30 -5.85 9.34
N ASP A 106 19.63 -7.08 8.98
CA ASP A 106 20.67 -7.87 9.64
C ASP A 106 21.93 -6.99 9.69
N SER A 107 22.21 -6.42 10.87
CA SER A 107 23.48 -5.78 11.19
C SER A 107 24.56 -6.82 11.50
N LYS A 108 24.37 -8.06 11.04
CA LYS A 108 25.40 -9.09 10.96
C LYS A 108 26.07 -9.02 9.59
N ASN A 109 26.87 -7.98 9.44
CA ASN A 109 28.13 -8.03 8.69
C ASN A 109 29.08 -6.98 9.31
N SER A 110 29.34 -7.12 10.62
CA SER A 110 30.70 -6.86 11.10
C SER A 110 31.57 -8.00 10.60
N LEU A 111 32.13 -7.86 9.39
CA LEU A 111 33.40 -8.43 8.92
C LEU A 111 33.46 -8.21 7.41
N GLY A 112 34.21 -7.20 7.01
CA GLY A 112 34.46 -6.89 5.61
C GLY A 112 34.51 -5.41 5.36
N SER A 113 35.54 -4.74 5.88
CA SER A 113 36.11 -3.57 5.21
C SER A 113 36.39 -3.95 3.75
N TYR A 114 35.49 -3.61 2.84
CA TYR A 114 35.85 -3.55 1.43
C TYR A 114 36.44 -2.17 1.21
N THR A 115 37.76 -2.14 1.39
CA THR A 115 38.65 -1.01 1.14
C THR A 115 38.36 -0.42 -0.23
N ILE A 116 38.18 0.89 -0.26
CA ILE A 116 38.24 1.69 -1.48
C ILE A 116 39.68 1.62 -1.98
N VAL A 117 39.91 0.88 -3.07
CA VAL A 117 40.96 1.13 -4.08
C VAL A 117 40.38 0.80 -5.45
#